data_AF-A0A9V1ES05-F1
#
_entry.id   AF-A0A9V1ES05-F1
#
_cell.length_a   1.000
_cell.length_b   1.000
_cell.length_c   1.000
_cell.angle_alpha   90.00
_cell.angle_beta   90.00
_cell.angle_gamma   90.00
#
_symmetry.space_group_name_H-M   'P 1'
#
loop_
_entity.id
_entity.type
_entity.pdbx_description
1 polymer ?
#
loop_
_entity_poly.entity_id
_entity_poly.type
_entity_poly.pdbx_seq_one_letter_code
_entity_poly.pdbx_strand_id
1 'polypeptide(L)'
;MALVSADSRIAELLTELHQLIKQTQEERSRSEHNLVNIQKTHERMQTENKISPYYRTKLRGLYTTAKADAEAECNILRKALDKIAEIKSLLEERRIAAKIAGLYNDSEPPRKTMRRGVLMTLLQQSAMTLPLWIGKPGDKPPPLCGAIPASGDYVAKPGDKVAARVKAVDGDEQWILAEVVSYSHATNKYEVDDIDEEGKERHTLSRRRIIPLPQWKANPETDPEALFQKEQLVLALYPQTTCFYRALIHTPPQRPQDDYSVLFEDTSYADGYSPPLNVAQRYVVACKEPKKK
;
A
#
# COMPACT_ATOMS: atom_id res chain seq x y z
N MET A 1 -4.71 -13.38 -28.39
CA MET A 1 -3.24 -13.26 -28.43
C MET A 1 -2.68 -12.49 -27.23
N ALA A 2 -3.17 -11.29 -26.92
CA ALA A 2 -2.66 -10.49 -25.77
C ALA A 2 -2.76 -11.19 -24.40
N LEU A 3 -3.88 -11.86 -24.10
CA LEU A 3 -4.07 -12.58 -22.82
C LEU A 3 -3.12 -13.78 -22.66
N VAL A 4 -2.91 -14.56 -23.73
CA VAL A 4 -1.99 -15.71 -23.73
C VAL A 4 -0.53 -15.26 -23.54
N SER A 5 -0.18 -14.08 -24.06
CA SER A 5 1.13 -13.44 -23.85
C SER A 5 1.34 -12.94 -22.42
N ALA A 6 0.28 -12.58 -21.70
CA ALA A 6 0.38 -12.17 -20.30
C ALA A 6 0.60 -13.38 -19.38
N ASP A 7 -0.05 -14.52 -19.66
CA ASP A 7 0.12 -15.73 -18.86
C ASP A 7 1.54 -16.31 -19.00
N SER A 8 2.13 -16.30 -20.21
CA SER A 8 3.52 -16.69 -20.40
C SER A 8 4.48 -15.75 -19.65
N ARG A 9 4.22 -14.44 -19.69
CA ARG A 9 5.03 -13.46 -18.98
C ARG A 9 4.94 -13.61 -17.45
N ILE A 10 3.75 -13.88 -16.91
CA ILE A 10 3.57 -14.13 -15.48
C ILE A 10 4.35 -15.39 -15.06
N ALA A 11 4.33 -16.45 -15.87
CA ALA A 11 5.08 -17.67 -15.57
C ALA A 11 6.61 -17.44 -15.55
N GLU A 12 7.13 -16.64 -16.49
CA GLU A 12 8.54 -16.20 -16.48
C GLU A 12 8.86 -15.42 -15.20
N LEU A 13 8.04 -14.44 -14.84
CA LEU A 13 8.24 -13.61 -13.65
C LEU A 13 8.18 -14.42 -12.35
N LEU A 14 7.31 -15.43 -12.28
CA LEU A 14 7.26 -16.36 -11.14
C LEU A 14 8.54 -17.20 -11.05
N THR A 15 9.12 -17.58 -12.19
CA THR A 15 10.39 -18.31 -12.25
C THR A 15 11.56 -17.43 -11.81
N GLU A 16 11.61 -16.18 -12.29
CA GLU A 16 12.58 -15.18 -11.85
C GLU A 16 12.46 -14.89 -10.35
N LEU A 17 11.24 -14.72 -9.84
CA LEU A 17 10.97 -14.50 -8.42
C LEU A 17 11.46 -15.69 -7.56
N HIS A 18 11.17 -16.91 -7.98
CA HIS A 18 11.66 -18.12 -7.30
C HIS A 18 13.18 -18.17 -7.25
N GLN A 19 13.85 -17.77 -8.33
CA GLN A 19 15.32 -17.70 -8.36
C GLN A 19 15.86 -16.62 -7.42
N LEU A 20 15.24 -15.44 -7.36
CA LEU A 20 15.61 -14.38 -6.42
C LEU A 20 15.46 -14.81 -4.95
N ILE A 21 14.42 -15.59 -4.64
CA ILE A 21 14.21 -16.15 -3.30
C ILE A 21 15.36 -17.10 -2.93
N LYS A 22 15.79 -17.98 -3.85
CA LYS A 22 16.95 -18.86 -3.63
C LYS A 22 18.23 -18.06 -3.42
N GLN A 23 18.49 -17.06 -4.25
CA GLN A 23 19.67 -16.19 -4.12
C GLN A 23 19.67 -15.43 -2.78
N THR A 24 18.50 -15.00 -2.30
CA THR A 24 18.38 -14.38 -0.97
C THR A 24 18.84 -15.34 0.12
N GLN A 25 18.47 -16.62 0.03
CA GLN A 25 18.89 -17.64 0.99
C GLN A 25 20.41 -17.89 0.93
N GLU A 26 21.00 -17.88 -0.26
CA GLU A 26 22.45 -18.00 -0.45
C GLU A 26 23.22 -16.83 0.20
N GLU A 27 22.78 -15.59 -0.03
CA GLU A 27 23.38 -14.41 0.61
C GLU A 27 23.19 -14.42 2.13
N ARG A 28 22.01 -14.85 2.62
CA ARG A 28 21.77 -15.00 4.06
C ARG A 28 22.74 -15.99 4.70
N SER A 29 22.96 -17.15 4.09
CA SER A 29 23.92 -18.13 4.59
C SER A 29 25.36 -17.62 4.58
N ARG A 30 25.74 -16.79 3.59
CA ARG A 30 27.04 -16.11 3.57
C ARG A 30 27.17 -15.08 4.70
N SER A 31 26.14 -14.25 4.88
CA SER A 31 26.06 -13.24 5.94
C SER A 31 26.17 -13.89 7.32
N GLU A 32 25.45 -14.98 7.57
CA GLU A 32 25.50 -15.74 8.82
C GLU A 32 26.92 -16.24 9.13
N HIS A 33 27.62 -16.77 8.13
CA HIS A 33 29.02 -17.17 8.29
C HIS A 33 29.92 -16.01 8.74
N ASN A 34 29.74 -14.82 8.15
CA ASN A 34 30.51 -13.63 8.50
C ASN A 34 30.15 -13.09 9.90
N LEU A 35 28.89 -13.14 10.30
CA LEU A 35 28.45 -12.80 11.66
C LEU A 35 29.06 -13.74 12.70
N VAL A 36 29.10 -15.04 12.43
CA VAL A 36 29.78 -16.03 13.30
C VAL A 36 31.28 -15.72 13.42
N ASN A 37 31.93 -15.28 12.34
CA ASN A 37 33.34 -14.89 12.37
C ASN A 37 33.58 -13.62 13.22
N ILE A 38 32.65 -12.66 13.20
CA ILE A 38 32.67 -11.49 14.09
C ILE A 38 32.58 -11.94 15.54
N GLN A 39 31.60 -12.79 15.87
CA GLN A 39 31.40 -13.30 17.23
C GLN A 39 32.65 -14.02 17.75
N LYS A 40 33.18 -14.98 16.99
CA LYS A 40 34.40 -15.72 17.35
C LYS A 40 35.62 -14.80 17.54
N THR A 41 35.71 -13.72 16.76
CA THR A 41 36.80 -12.75 16.88
C THR A 41 36.66 -11.95 18.18
N HIS A 42 35.44 -11.57 18.57
CA HIS A 42 35.18 -10.94 19.86
C HIS A 42 35.49 -11.87 21.04
N GLU A 43 35.05 -13.12 20.98
CA GLU A 43 35.31 -14.12 22.04
C GLU A 43 36.82 -14.29 22.29
N ARG A 44 37.63 -14.37 21.22
CA ARG A 44 39.10 -14.46 21.33
C ARG A 44 39.71 -13.19 21.93
N MET A 45 39.27 -12.02 21.46
CA MET A 45 39.74 -10.74 21.99
C MET A 45 39.43 -10.58 23.49
N GLN A 46 38.24 -11.01 23.92
CA GLN A 46 37.84 -11.02 25.33
C GLN A 46 38.66 -12.02 26.15
N THR A 47 38.88 -13.22 25.62
CA THR A 47 39.70 -14.26 26.27
C THR A 47 41.14 -13.80 26.50
N GLU A 48 41.72 -13.08 25.54
CA GLU A 48 43.07 -12.51 25.67
C GLU A 48 43.12 -11.25 26.54
N ASN A 49 41.96 -10.73 26.97
CA ASN A 49 41.76 -9.49 27.74
C ASN A 49 42.59 -8.30 27.19
N LYS A 50 42.76 -8.25 25.86
CA LYS A 50 43.63 -7.28 25.18
C LYS A 50 43.03 -6.80 23.88
N ILE A 51 42.70 -5.52 23.83
CA ILE A 51 42.27 -4.85 22.60
C ILE A 51 43.50 -4.43 21.80
N SER A 52 44.05 -5.36 21.02
CA SER A 52 45.22 -5.11 20.18
C SER A 52 44.86 -4.37 18.87
N PRO A 53 45.83 -3.68 18.24
CA PRO A 53 45.65 -3.11 16.90
C PRO A 53 45.21 -4.17 15.86
N TYR A 54 45.66 -5.42 16.01
CA TYR A 54 45.23 -6.55 15.18
C TYR A 54 43.71 -6.76 15.27
N TYR A 55 43.15 -6.88 16.48
CA TYR A 55 41.71 -7.10 16.67
C TYR A 55 40.88 -5.94 16.12
N ARG A 56 41.34 -4.69 16.33
CA ARG A 56 40.65 -3.51 15.78
C ARG A 56 40.58 -3.54 14.25
N THR A 57 41.70 -3.81 13.58
CA THR A 57 41.75 -3.88 12.11
C THR A 57 40.93 -5.05 11.57
N LYS A 58 41.03 -6.22 12.21
CA LYS A 58 40.28 -7.41 11.80
C LYS A 58 38.77 -7.23 11.95
N LEU A 59 38.32 -6.77 13.12
CA LEU A 59 36.90 -6.51 13.37
C LEU A 59 36.35 -5.43 12.43
N ARG A 60 37.11 -4.36 12.17
CA ARG A 60 36.71 -3.34 11.19
C ARG A 60 36.49 -3.96 9.81
N GLY A 61 37.41 -4.81 9.34
CA GLY A 61 37.25 -5.52 8.06
C GLY A 61 36.01 -6.40 8.04
N LEU A 62 35.80 -7.20 9.10
CA LEU A 62 34.63 -8.07 9.21
C LEU A 62 33.30 -7.29 9.23
N TYR A 63 33.24 -6.16 9.96
CA TYR A 63 32.04 -5.31 9.96
C TYR A 63 31.78 -4.65 8.60
N THR A 64 32.84 -4.24 7.89
CA THR A 64 32.69 -3.74 6.51
C THR A 64 32.10 -4.81 5.60
N THR A 65 32.60 -6.05 5.68
CA THR A 65 32.05 -7.17 4.90
C THR A 65 30.60 -7.48 5.30
N ALA A 66 30.30 -7.59 6.59
CA ALA A 66 28.94 -7.87 7.05
C ALA A 66 27.93 -6.79 6.64
N LYS A 67 28.36 -5.52 6.59
CA LYS A 67 27.55 -4.42 6.04
C LYS A 67 27.29 -4.63 4.54
N ALA A 68 28.31 -4.99 3.77
CA ALA A 68 28.16 -5.25 2.33
C ALA A 68 27.26 -6.47 2.06
N ASP A 69 27.36 -7.52 2.88
CA ASP A 69 26.47 -8.70 2.79
C ASP A 69 25.00 -8.30 3.03
N ALA A 70 24.74 -7.50 4.07
CA ALA A 70 23.39 -7.00 4.37
C ALA A 70 22.83 -6.13 3.23
N GLU A 71 23.67 -5.26 2.64
CA GLU A 71 23.30 -4.46 1.47
C GLU A 71 22.99 -5.34 0.25
N ALA A 72 23.75 -6.40 0.01
CA ALA A 72 23.52 -7.37 -1.06
C ALA A 72 22.20 -8.13 -0.87
N GLU A 73 21.94 -8.68 0.31
CA GLU A 73 20.67 -9.38 0.64
C GLU A 73 19.47 -8.44 0.45
N CYS A 74 19.56 -7.21 0.97
CA CYS A 74 18.52 -6.19 0.81
C CYS A 74 18.24 -5.85 -0.66
N ASN A 75 19.28 -5.80 -1.50
CA ASN A 75 19.12 -5.52 -2.93
C ASN A 75 18.38 -6.64 -3.67
N ILE A 76 18.62 -7.91 -3.30
CA ILE A 76 17.90 -9.05 -3.91
C ILE A 76 16.44 -9.05 -3.46
N LEU A 77 16.18 -8.80 -2.17
CA LEU A 77 14.81 -8.68 -1.65
C LEU A 77 14.01 -7.58 -2.34
N ARG A 78 14.61 -6.40 -2.59
CA ARG A 78 13.96 -5.32 -3.36
C ARG A 78 13.61 -5.77 -4.78
N LYS A 79 14.52 -6.44 -5.48
CA LYS A 79 14.23 -7.01 -6.81
C LYS A 79 13.08 -8.02 -6.77
N ALA A 80 13.00 -8.85 -5.72
CA ALA A 80 11.90 -9.80 -5.55
C ALA A 80 10.56 -9.07 -5.36
N LEU A 81 10.54 -7.98 -4.57
CA LEU A 81 9.36 -7.13 -4.42
C LEU A 81 8.94 -6.46 -5.73
N ASP A 82 9.89 -6.00 -6.54
CA ASP A 82 9.61 -5.45 -7.88
C ASP A 82 8.93 -6.49 -8.77
N LYS A 83 9.38 -7.76 -8.73
CA LYS A 83 8.74 -8.85 -9.48
C LYS A 83 7.32 -9.13 -9.01
N ILE A 84 7.07 -9.11 -7.70
CA ILE A 84 5.71 -9.24 -7.15
C ILE A 84 4.82 -8.08 -7.63
N ALA A 85 5.33 -6.85 -7.66
CA ALA A 85 4.60 -5.69 -8.16
C ALA A 85 4.27 -5.82 -9.66
N GLU A 86 5.24 -6.28 -10.48
CA GLU A 86 5.05 -6.53 -11.92
C GLU A 86 3.96 -7.58 -12.16
N ILE A 87 4.01 -8.71 -11.43
CA ILE A 87 2.98 -9.77 -11.51
C ILE A 87 1.60 -9.22 -11.13
N LYS A 88 1.49 -8.47 -10.03
CA LYS A 88 0.22 -7.87 -9.59
C LYS A 88 -0.32 -6.89 -10.64
N SER A 89 0.53 -6.08 -11.27
CA SER A 89 0.14 -5.17 -12.35
C SER A 89 -0.45 -5.93 -13.54
N LEU A 90 0.23 -6.99 -14.00
CA LEU A 90 -0.25 -7.80 -15.12
C LEU A 90 -1.59 -8.48 -14.83
N LEU A 91 -1.79 -8.99 -13.61
CA LEU A 91 -3.06 -9.58 -13.19
C LEU A 91 -4.19 -8.55 -13.20
N GLU A 92 -3.91 -7.33 -12.78
CA GLU A 92 -4.87 -6.23 -12.77
C GLU A 92 -5.19 -5.72 -14.19
N GLU A 93 -4.18 -5.54 -15.04
CA GLU A 93 -4.35 -5.23 -16.46
C GLU A 93 -5.21 -6.27 -17.17
N ARG A 94 -4.98 -7.57 -16.86
CA ARG A 94 -5.79 -8.68 -17.37
C ARG A 94 -7.25 -8.56 -16.90
N ARG A 95 -7.48 -8.23 -15.62
CA ARG A 95 -8.83 -8.03 -15.06
C ARG A 95 -9.55 -6.88 -15.77
N ILE A 96 -8.86 -5.76 -15.99
CA ILE A 96 -9.40 -4.58 -16.67
C ILE A 96 -9.71 -4.90 -18.13
N ALA A 97 -8.78 -5.54 -18.85
CA ALA A 97 -8.97 -5.92 -20.25
C ALA A 97 -10.16 -6.86 -20.43
N ALA A 98 -10.35 -7.83 -19.53
CA ALA A 98 -11.51 -8.72 -19.54
C ALA A 98 -12.83 -7.96 -19.30
N LYS A 99 -12.82 -6.96 -18.40
CA LYS A 99 -13.97 -6.08 -18.14
C LYS A 99 -14.32 -5.22 -19.36
N ILE A 100 -13.32 -4.66 -20.06
CA ILE A 100 -13.52 -3.83 -21.26
C ILE A 100 -14.01 -4.66 -22.44
N ALA A 101 -13.46 -5.85 -22.64
CA ALA A 101 -13.78 -6.68 -23.80
C ALA A 101 -15.17 -7.34 -23.72
N GLY A 102 -15.94 -7.11 -22.65
CA GLY A 102 -17.22 -7.78 -22.43
C GLY A 102 -17.08 -9.31 -22.32
N LEU A 103 -15.86 -9.83 -22.10
CA LEU A 103 -15.57 -11.27 -21.96
C LEU A 103 -16.01 -11.84 -20.60
N TYR A 104 -16.73 -11.05 -19.82
CA TYR A 104 -17.69 -11.56 -18.85
C TYR A 104 -18.98 -11.82 -19.61
N ASN A 105 -19.24 -13.08 -19.95
CA ASN A 105 -20.46 -13.51 -20.64
C ASN A 105 -21.72 -12.87 -20.03
N ASP A 106 -22.39 -12.01 -20.79
CA ASP A 106 -23.75 -11.50 -20.54
C ASP A 106 -24.82 -12.62 -20.60
N SER A 107 -24.40 -13.83 -20.98
CA SER A 107 -25.21 -15.05 -21.08
C SER A 107 -25.18 -15.92 -19.81
N GLU A 108 -24.37 -15.58 -18.81
CA GLU A 108 -24.64 -16.00 -17.42
C GLU A 108 -25.54 -14.94 -16.78
N PRO A 109 -26.60 -15.32 -16.01
CA PRO A 109 -27.40 -14.36 -15.27
C PRO A 109 -26.46 -13.44 -14.49
N PRO A 110 -26.74 -12.13 -14.37
CA PRO A 110 -25.81 -11.14 -13.82
C PRO A 110 -25.19 -11.76 -12.59
N ARG A 111 -23.87 -12.04 -12.62
CA ARG A 111 -23.18 -12.74 -11.53
C ARG A 111 -23.74 -12.15 -10.26
N LYS A 112 -24.45 -12.99 -9.49
CA LYS A 112 -25.16 -12.59 -8.27
C LYS A 112 -24.31 -11.53 -7.63
N THR A 113 -24.89 -10.35 -7.59
CA THR A 113 -24.36 -9.17 -6.94
C THR A 113 -23.45 -9.56 -5.79
N MET A 114 -22.22 -9.05 -5.83
CA MET A 114 -21.18 -9.50 -4.92
C MET A 114 -21.68 -9.24 -3.50
N ARG A 115 -22.08 -10.30 -2.80
CA ARG A 115 -22.68 -10.19 -1.48
C ARG A 115 -21.78 -9.32 -0.62
N ARG A 116 -22.36 -8.38 0.12
CA ARG A 116 -21.63 -7.44 1.00
C ARG A 116 -20.49 -8.08 1.79
N GLY A 117 -20.68 -9.29 2.34
CA GLY A 117 -19.62 -10.01 3.06
C GLY A 117 -18.39 -10.37 2.20
N VAL A 118 -18.60 -10.75 0.94
CA VAL A 118 -17.52 -11.00 -0.04
C VAL A 118 -16.80 -9.70 -0.37
N LEU A 119 -17.55 -8.61 -0.62
CA LEU A 119 -16.96 -7.29 -0.86
C LEU A 119 -16.05 -6.88 0.30
N MET A 120 -16.57 -6.94 1.53
CA MET A 120 -15.79 -6.57 2.73
C MET A 120 -14.53 -7.42 2.89
N THR A 121 -14.60 -8.72 2.56
CA THR A 121 -13.42 -9.61 2.55
C THR A 121 -12.38 -9.16 1.53
N LEU A 122 -12.81 -8.77 0.32
CA LEU A 122 -11.90 -8.24 -0.71
C LEU A 122 -11.28 -6.91 -0.31
N LEU A 123 -12.03 -6.02 0.35
CA LEU A 123 -11.50 -4.76 0.87
C LEU A 123 -10.44 -5.02 1.96
N GLN A 124 -10.72 -5.91 2.90
CA GLN A 124 -9.74 -6.29 3.92
C GLN A 124 -8.48 -6.90 3.27
N GLN A 125 -8.62 -7.80 2.31
CA GLN A 125 -7.49 -8.38 1.58
C GLN A 125 -6.72 -7.31 0.79
N SER A 126 -7.41 -6.34 0.18
CA SER A 126 -6.79 -5.23 -0.55
C SER A 126 -5.94 -4.35 0.39
N ALA A 127 -6.41 -4.07 1.60
CA ALA A 127 -5.63 -3.37 2.62
C ALA A 127 -4.45 -4.20 3.13
N MET A 128 -4.64 -5.49 3.39
CA MET A 128 -3.57 -6.38 3.87
C MET A 128 -2.43 -6.51 2.85
N THR A 129 -2.76 -6.56 1.57
CA THR A 129 -1.80 -6.78 0.47
C THR A 129 -1.20 -5.51 -0.13
N LEU A 130 -1.59 -4.33 0.39
CA LEU A 130 -0.94 -3.06 0.08
C LEU A 130 0.54 -3.16 0.48
N PRO A 131 1.48 -2.97 -0.48
CA PRO A 131 2.90 -3.17 -0.20
C PRO A 131 3.42 -2.16 0.82
N LEU A 132 4.33 -2.59 1.68
CA LEU A 132 5.09 -1.69 2.53
C LEU A 132 6.12 -0.96 1.66
N TRP A 133 6.28 0.35 1.85
CA TRP A 133 7.38 1.09 1.24
C TRP A 133 8.71 0.68 1.90
N ILE A 134 9.72 0.37 1.09
CA ILE A 134 11.06 0.00 1.56
C ILE A 134 12.11 0.79 0.77
N GLY A 135 12.36 2.02 1.23
CA GLY A 135 13.36 2.91 0.65
C GLY A 135 14.80 2.45 0.85
N LYS A 136 15.75 3.12 0.19
CA LYS A 136 17.18 3.05 0.52
C LYS A 136 17.54 4.16 1.51
N PRO A 137 18.68 4.04 2.22
CA PRO A 137 19.15 5.11 3.09
C PRO A 137 19.22 6.46 2.35
N GLY A 138 18.51 7.47 2.87
CA GLY A 138 18.45 8.81 2.29
C GLY A 138 17.32 9.04 1.29
N ASP A 139 16.61 8.00 0.86
CA ASP A 139 15.39 8.16 0.05
C ASP A 139 14.28 8.77 0.92
N LYS A 140 13.46 9.62 0.31
CA LYS A 140 12.22 10.09 0.92
C LYS A 140 11.06 9.19 0.50
N PRO A 141 10.06 8.98 1.36
CA PRO A 141 8.83 8.29 0.97
C PRO A 141 8.21 8.96 -0.28
N PRO A 142 7.84 8.18 -1.31
CA PRO A 142 7.32 8.72 -2.55
C PRO A 142 5.88 9.24 -2.38
N PRO A 143 5.36 10.03 -3.33
CA PRO A 143 3.94 10.33 -3.43
C PRO A 143 3.09 9.06 -3.31
N LEU A 144 1.98 9.14 -2.57
CA LEU A 144 1.07 8.00 -2.30
C LEU A 144 1.65 6.90 -1.40
N CYS A 145 2.78 7.14 -0.74
CA CYS A 145 3.19 6.34 0.42
C CYS A 145 2.51 6.88 1.67
N GLY A 146 1.63 6.09 2.30
CA GLY A 146 0.88 6.50 3.48
C GLY A 146 0.18 7.87 3.28
N ALA A 147 0.57 8.84 4.10
CA ALA A 147 0.03 10.20 4.12
C ALA A 147 0.69 11.16 3.11
N ILE A 148 1.74 10.74 2.38
CA ILE A 148 2.40 11.61 1.41
C ILE A 148 1.45 11.89 0.24
N PRO A 149 1.12 13.16 -0.05
CA PRO A 149 0.13 13.51 -1.06
C PRO A 149 0.61 13.14 -2.47
N ALA A 150 -0.37 12.92 -3.36
CA ALA A 150 -0.11 12.83 -4.80
C ALA A 150 0.56 14.11 -5.33
N SER A 151 1.36 14.00 -6.39
CA SER A 151 1.88 15.17 -7.10
C SER A 151 0.74 16.01 -7.68
N GLY A 152 0.97 17.32 -7.86
CA GLY A 152 -0.03 18.26 -8.34
C GLY A 152 -0.56 17.97 -9.76
N ASP A 153 0.17 17.18 -10.54
CA ASP A 153 -0.14 16.72 -11.91
C ASP A 153 -0.52 15.24 -11.98
N TYR A 154 -0.54 14.53 -10.84
CA TYR A 154 -0.86 13.11 -10.79
C TYR A 154 -2.24 12.79 -11.40
N VAL A 155 -2.25 11.78 -12.27
CA VAL A 155 -3.45 11.19 -12.86
C VAL A 155 -3.52 9.71 -12.46
N ALA A 156 -4.58 9.31 -11.76
CA ALA A 156 -4.82 7.92 -11.38
C ALA A 156 -5.12 7.08 -12.64
N LYS A 157 -4.62 5.85 -12.67
CA LYS A 157 -4.77 4.92 -13.78
C LYS A 157 -6.08 4.14 -13.69
N PRO A 158 -6.61 3.62 -14.81
CA PRO A 158 -7.70 2.65 -14.76
C PRO A 158 -7.39 1.50 -13.78
N GLY A 159 -8.35 1.13 -12.94
CA GLY A 159 -8.21 0.13 -11.87
C GLY A 159 -7.77 0.69 -10.51
N ASP A 160 -7.14 1.87 -10.49
CA ASP A 160 -6.76 2.51 -9.24
C ASP A 160 -7.99 2.78 -8.37
N LYS A 161 -7.84 2.56 -7.08
CA LYS A 161 -8.89 2.83 -6.10
C LYS A 161 -8.76 4.27 -5.60
N VAL A 162 -9.89 4.94 -5.45
CA VAL A 162 -9.95 6.35 -5.07
C VAL A 162 -11.08 6.58 -4.06
N ALA A 163 -10.93 7.62 -3.24
CA ALA A 163 -12.08 8.25 -2.61
C ALA A 163 -12.69 9.24 -3.61
N ALA A 164 -13.97 9.11 -3.91
CA ALA A 164 -14.69 9.92 -4.89
C ALA A 164 -15.87 10.65 -4.24
N ARG A 165 -15.94 11.98 -4.40
CA ARG A 165 -17.02 12.82 -3.86
C ARG A 165 -18.19 12.90 -4.84
N VAL A 166 -19.17 12.01 -4.65
CA VAL A 166 -20.40 11.94 -5.46
C VAL A 166 -21.49 12.81 -4.85
N LYS A 167 -22.48 13.17 -5.66
CA LYS A 167 -23.73 13.79 -5.20
C LYS A 167 -24.81 12.72 -5.15
N ALA A 168 -25.42 12.55 -3.99
CA ALA A 168 -26.61 11.74 -3.82
C ALA A 168 -27.85 12.46 -4.42
N VAL A 169 -28.93 11.71 -4.59
CA VAL A 169 -30.18 12.15 -5.24
C VAL A 169 -30.87 13.27 -4.44
N ASP A 170 -30.72 13.26 -3.12
CA ASP A 170 -31.21 14.29 -2.19
C ASP A 170 -30.35 15.58 -2.17
N GLY A 171 -29.24 15.58 -2.90
CA GLY A 171 -28.32 16.72 -3.03
C GLY A 171 -27.16 16.71 -2.04
N ASP A 172 -27.13 15.77 -1.10
CA ASP A 172 -26.01 15.61 -0.18
C ASP A 172 -24.79 15.03 -0.92
N GLU A 173 -23.60 15.34 -0.40
CA GLU A 173 -22.35 14.89 -1.00
C GLU A 173 -21.67 13.86 -0.10
N GLN A 174 -21.35 12.70 -0.67
CA GLN A 174 -20.74 11.59 0.03
C GLN A 174 -19.41 11.22 -0.63
N TRP A 175 -18.39 10.96 0.19
CA TRP A 175 -17.16 10.34 -0.29
C TRP A 175 -17.34 8.82 -0.30
N ILE A 176 -17.23 8.20 -1.46
CA ILE A 176 -17.35 6.75 -1.66
C ILE A 176 -16.02 6.15 -2.11
N LEU A 177 -15.86 4.86 -1.92
CA LEU A 177 -14.78 4.06 -2.49
C LEU A 177 -15.13 3.68 -3.92
N ALA A 178 -14.33 4.17 -4.86
CA ALA A 178 -14.55 3.95 -6.27
C ALA A 178 -13.30 3.41 -6.99
N GLU A 179 -13.51 2.81 -8.16
CA GLU A 179 -12.48 2.36 -9.07
C GLU A 179 -12.42 3.27 -10.29
N VAL A 180 -11.23 3.76 -10.64
CA VAL A 180 -11.03 4.58 -11.84
C VAL A 180 -11.24 3.73 -13.08
N VAL A 181 -11.98 4.28 -14.04
CA VAL A 181 -12.19 3.67 -15.35
C VAL A 181 -11.43 4.42 -16.44
N SER A 182 -11.52 5.74 -16.45
CA SER A 182 -10.81 6.56 -17.42
C SER A 182 -10.58 7.98 -16.91
N TYR A 183 -9.68 8.71 -17.56
CA TYR A 183 -9.45 10.14 -17.33
C TYR A 183 -9.38 10.86 -18.67
N SER A 184 -10.12 11.95 -18.79
CA SER A 184 -10.12 12.82 -19.98
C SER A 184 -9.33 14.09 -19.70
N HIS A 185 -8.16 14.23 -20.33
CA HIS A 185 -7.35 15.46 -20.27
C HIS A 185 -8.07 16.67 -20.88
N ALA A 186 -8.97 16.46 -21.85
CA ALA A 186 -9.73 17.54 -22.48
C ALA A 186 -10.74 18.19 -21.51
N THR A 187 -11.33 17.40 -20.61
CA THR A 187 -12.36 17.88 -19.67
C THR A 187 -11.88 17.97 -18.23
N ASN A 188 -10.69 17.45 -17.92
CA ASN A 188 -10.15 17.26 -16.57
C ASN A 188 -11.10 16.48 -15.64
N LYS A 189 -11.79 15.48 -16.19
CA LYS A 189 -12.74 14.62 -15.48
C LYS A 189 -12.31 13.16 -15.51
N TYR A 190 -12.59 12.49 -14.42
CA TYR A 190 -12.52 11.04 -14.28
C TYR A 190 -13.89 10.43 -14.52
N GLU A 191 -13.86 9.22 -15.04
CA GLU A 191 -14.94 8.25 -14.95
C GLU A 191 -14.57 7.22 -13.89
N VAL A 192 -15.45 7.01 -12.92
CA VAL A 192 -15.24 6.05 -11.82
C VAL A 192 -16.48 5.19 -11.60
N ASP A 193 -16.29 3.93 -11.23
CA ASP A 193 -17.38 3.02 -10.83
C ASP A 193 -17.39 2.91 -9.29
N ASP A 194 -18.57 3.01 -8.66
CA ASP A 194 -18.75 2.62 -7.25
C ASP A 194 -18.38 1.13 -7.05
N ILE A 195 -17.82 0.80 -5.88
CA ILE A 195 -17.43 -0.56 -5.49
C ILE A 195 -18.54 -1.34 -4.78
N ASP A 196 -19.56 -0.68 -4.21
CA ASP A 196 -20.64 -1.31 -3.44
C ASP A 196 -21.81 -1.76 -4.31
N GLU A 197 -22.14 -1.01 -5.36
CA GLU A 197 -23.45 -1.14 -5.98
C GLU A 197 -23.61 -2.35 -6.90
N GLU A 198 -24.76 -2.99 -6.71
CA GLU A 198 -25.29 -4.15 -7.43
C GLU A 198 -25.56 -3.88 -8.94
N GLY A 199 -25.44 -2.63 -9.37
CA GLY A 199 -25.19 -2.20 -10.74
C GLY A 199 -24.15 -1.08 -10.67
N LYS A 200 -23.10 -1.13 -11.49
CA LYS A 200 -22.00 -0.15 -11.43
C LYS A 200 -22.50 1.22 -11.86
N GLU A 201 -22.88 2.07 -10.91
CA GLU A 201 -23.14 3.47 -11.21
C GLU A 201 -21.81 4.12 -11.62
N ARG A 202 -21.75 4.53 -12.89
CA ARG A 202 -20.60 5.24 -13.46
C ARG A 202 -20.78 6.73 -13.17
N HIS A 203 -19.87 7.29 -12.39
CA HIS A 203 -19.85 8.73 -12.14
C HIS A 203 -18.76 9.43 -12.98
N THR A 204 -19.12 10.60 -13.52
CA THR A 204 -18.19 11.49 -14.23
C THR A 204 -17.86 12.69 -13.34
N LEU A 205 -16.68 12.69 -12.72
CA LEU A 205 -16.29 13.61 -11.66
C LEU A 205 -15.07 14.45 -12.03
N SER A 206 -15.06 15.73 -11.65
CA SER A 206 -13.87 16.58 -11.80
C SER A 206 -12.70 16.06 -10.95
N ARG A 207 -11.46 16.28 -11.39
CA ARG A 207 -10.23 15.90 -10.65
C ARG A 207 -10.21 16.32 -9.16
N ARG A 208 -10.80 17.47 -8.81
CA ARG A 208 -10.89 17.95 -7.41
C ARG A 208 -11.77 17.10 -6.48
N ARG A 209 -12.63 16.25 -7.04
CA ARG A 209 -13.53 15.33 -6.33
C ARG A 209 -12.94 13.93 -6.19
N ILE A 210 -11.69 13.74 -6.60
CA ILE A 210 -10.99 12.45 -6.57
C ILE A 210 -9.77 12.60 -5.67
N ILE A 211 -9.62 11.67 -4.72
CA ILE A 211 -8.43 11.52 -3.89
C ILE A 211 -7.90 10.10 -4.13
N PRO A 212 -6.73 9.94 -4.76
CA PRO A 212 -6.10 8.63 -4.90
C PRO A 212 -5.81 8.02 -3.54
N LEU A 213 -6.09 6.72 -3.39
CA LEU A 213 -5.70 5.98 -2.19
C LEU A 213 -4.18 5.72 -2.21
N PRO A 214 -3.55 5.47 -1.05
CA PRO A 214 -2.14 5.15 -0.97
C PRO A 214 -1.80 3.89 -1.80
N GLN A 215 -0.66 3.96 -2.49
CA GLN A 215 -0.07 2.84 -3.24
C GLN A 215 0.92 2.03 -2.38
N TRP A 216 1.42 2.62 -1.30
CA TRP A 216 2.23 1.93 -0.29
C TRP A 216 1.74 2.24 1.13
N LYS A 217 1.92 1.29 2.04
CA LYS A 217 1.94 1.54 3.48
C LYS A 217 3.25 2.23 3.84
N ALA A 218 3.18 3.26 4.67
CA ALA A 218 4.35 3.79 5.34
C ALA A 218 4.72 2.86 6.51
N ASN A 219 6.01 2.58 6.66
CA ASN A 219 6.52 1.79 7.78
C ASN A 219 6.76 2.73 8.98
N PRO A 220 6.08 2.57 10.13
CA PRO A 220 6.30 3.42 11.30
C PRO A 220 7.74 3.43 11.83
N GLU A 221 8.49 2.35 11.57
CA GLU A 221 9.86 2.18 12.08
C GLU A 221 10.90 2.94 11.24
N THR A 222 10.61 3.17 9.95
CA THR A 222 11.57 3.78 9.00
C THR A 222 11.09 5.11 8.42
N ASP A 223 9.79 5.29 8.27
CA ASP A 223 9.17 6.44 7.58
C ASP A 223 7.96 7.01 8.36
N PRO A 224 8.10 7.33 9.66
CA PRO A 224 6.99 7.82 10.50
C PRO A 224 6.41 9.16 10.02
N GLU A 225 7.18 9.96 9.29
CA GLU A 225 6.75 11.22 8.68
C GLU A 225 5.74 11.02 7.55
N ALA A 226 5.66 9.82 6.99
CA ALA A 226 4.68 9.42 5.99
C ALA A 226 3.38 8.87 6.61
N LEU A 227 3.15 9.05 7.92
CA LEU A 227 1.90 8.70 8.59
C LEU A 227 1.12 9.96 9.00
N PHE A 228 -0.21 9.86 9.00
CA PHE A 228 -1.05 10.88 9.63
C PHE A 228 -0.85 10.82 11.15
N GLN A 229 -0.69 11.97 11.78
CA GLN A 229 -0.38 12.08 13.21
C GLN A 229 -1.65 12.28 14.04
N LYS A 230 -1.58 11.99 15.33
CA LYS A 230 -2.68 12.19 16.28
C LYS A 230 -3.34 13.57 16.12
N GLU A 231 -4.66 13.62 16.25
CA GLU A 231 -5.54 14.79 16.10
C GLU A 231 -5.60 15.39 14.69
N GLN A 232 -4.91 14.83 13.69
CA GLN A 232 -5.09 15.26 12.30
C GLN A 232 -6.46 14.84 11.77
N LEU A 233 -7.12 15.78 11.07
CA LEU A 233 -8.38 15.54 10.38
C LEU A 233 -8.13 14.79 9.06
N VAL A 234 -8.77 13.66 8.92
CA VAL A 234 -8.68 12.77 7.75
C VAL A 234 -10.06 12.39 7.24
N LEU A 235 -10.10 11.85 6.04
CA LEU A 235 -11.21 11.03 5.56
C LEU A 235 -10.82 9.56 5.75
N ALA A 236 -11.63 8.80 6.46
CA ALA A 236 -11.39 7.38 6.72
C ALA A 236 -12.59 6.56 6.28
N LEU A 237 -12.37 5.37 5.71
CA LEU A 237 -13.44 4.46 5.34
C LEU A 237 -14.10 3.91 6.61
N TYR A 238 -15.40 4.12 6.79
CA TYR A 238 -16.09 3.64 7.98
C TYR A 238 -16.19 2.10 7.95
N PRO A 239 -15.92 1.40 9.07
CA PRO A 239 -15.92 -0.06 9.10
C PRO A 239 -17.20 -0.66 8.52
N GLN A 240 -17.04 -1.72 7.73
CA GLN A 240 -18.14 -2.45 7.07
C GLN A 240 -18.95 -1.62 6.05
N THR A 241 -18.38 -0.51 5.56
CA THR A 241 -18.99 0.32 4.50
C THR A 241 -18.00 0.56 3.36
N THR A 242 -18.50 1.19 2.30
CA THR A 242 -17.74 1.69 1.15
C THR A 242 -17.67 3.22 1.16
N CYS A 243 -17.94 3.86 2.30
CA CYS A 243 -18.03 5.32 2.42
C CYS A 243 -16.93 5.87 3.34
N PHE A 244 -16.36 7.01 2.95
CA PHE A 244 -15.40 7.75 3.74
C PHE A 244 -16.08 8.87 4.53
N TYR A 245 -15.68 9.02 5.78
CA TYR A 245 -16.20 10.03 6.70
C TYR A 245 -15.06 10.76 7.38
N ARG A 246 -15.38 11.95 7.90
CA ARG A 246 -14.45 12.78 8.64
C ARG A 246 -14.09 12.09 9.95
N ALA A 247 -12.80 12.01 10.24
CA ALA A 247 -12.30 11.41 11.46
C ALA A 247 -11.04 12.14 11.95
N LEU A 248 -10.77 12.07 13.24
CA LEU A 248 -9.50 12.46 13.83
C LEU A 248 -8.65 11.21 14.05
N ILE A 249 -7.35 11.29 13.76
CA ILE A 249 -6.42 10.24 14.15
C ILE A 249 -6.36 10.18 15.68
N HIS A 250 -6.70 9.03 16.26
CA HIS A 250 -6.48 8.75 17.67
C HIS A 250 -5.03 8.32 17.90
N THR A 251 -4.59 7.30 17.15
CA THR A 251 -3.25 6.72 17.25
C THR A 251 -2.77 6.25 15.88
N PRO A 252 -1.59 6.70 15.39
CA PRO A 252 -0.97 6.14 14.20
C PRO A 252 -0.46 4.71 14.45
N PRO A 253 -0.36 3.87 13.42
CA PRO A 253 0.20 2.53 13.56
C PRO A 253 1.63 2.58 14.12
N GLN A 254 1.94 1.69 15.05
CA GLN A 254 3.26 1.60 15.69
C GLN A 254 4.14 0.51 15.07
N ARG A 255 3.53 -0.46 14.40
CA ARG A 255 4.21 -1.52 13.64
C ARG A 255 3.67 -1.59 12.21
N PRO A 256 4.42 -2.15 11.25
CA PRO A 256 4.02 -2.21 9.83
C PRO A 256 2.64 -2.84 9.55
N GLN A 257 2.22 -3.79 10.39
CA GLN A 257 0.96 -4.52 10.26
C GLN A 257 -0.22 -3.86 10.99
N ASP A 258 0.03 -2.86 11.82
CA ASP A 258 -1.02 -2.20 12.59
C ASP A 258 -1.83 -1.24 11.70
N ASP A 259 -3.08 -1.02 12.08
CA ASP A 259 -3.96 -0.04 11.45
C ASP A 259 -3.89 1.32 12.17
N TYR A 260 -4.43 2.37 11.55
CA TYR A 260 -4.75 3.59 12.31
C TYR A 260 -5.89 3.31 13.27
N SER A 261 -5.83 3.91 14.45
CA SER A 261 -7.02 4.10 15.29
C SER A 261 -7.56 5.51 15.07
N VAL A 262 -8.85 5.65 14.79
CA VAL A 262 -9.50 6.93 14.44
C VAL A 262 -10.80 7.16 15.23
N LEU A 263 -11.16 8.42 15.41
CA LEU A 263 -12.42 8.87 16.01
C LEU A 263 -13.26 9.53 14.91
N PHE A 264 -14.34 8.90 14.48
CA PHE A 264 -15.23 9.46 13.46
C PHE A 264 -16.08 10.58 14.04
N GLU A 265 -16.32 11.66 13.29
CA GLU A 265 -17.33 12.65 13.65
C GLU A 265 -18.71 11.98 13.62
N ASP A 266 -19.39 11.90 14.76
CA ASP A 266 -20.69 11.24 14.91
C ASP A 266 -21.54 11.95 15.98
N THR A 267 -22.58 12.63 15.52
CA THR A 267 -23.47 13.45 16.37
C THR A 267 -24.39 12.62 17.27
N SER A 268 -24.40 11.30 17.15
CA SER A 268 -25.11 10.43 18.09
C SER A 268 -24.40 10.31 19.44
N TYR A 269 -23.11 10.62 19.50
CA TYR A 269 -22.32 10.66 20.74
C TYR A 269 -22.33 12.06 21.36
N ALA A 270 -22.28 12.12 22.68
CA ALA A 270 -22.36 13.38 23.44
C ALA A 270 -21.18 14.33 23.18
N ASP A 271 -20.00 13.79 22.92
CA ASP A 271 -18.78 14.53 22.56
C ASP A 271 -18.63 14.71 21.03
N GLY A 272 -19.58 14.19 20.25
CA GLY A 272 -19.59 14.28 18.79
C GLY A 272 -18.61 13.35 18.08
N TYR A 273 -18.03 12.36 18.77
CA TYR A 273 -17.06 11.44 18.20
C TYR A 273 -17.36 9.98 18.55
N SER A 274 -17.06 9.07 17.61
CA SER A 274 -17.10 7.63 17.87
C SER A 274 -16.02 7.20 18.87
N PRO A 275 -16.16 6.02 19.50
CA PRO A 275 -15.04 5.32 20.10
C PRO A 275 -13.90 5.11 19.08
N PRO A 276 -12.67 4.81 19.54
CA PRO A 276 -11.57 4.48 18.64
C PRO A 276 -11.89 3.26 17.77
N LEU A 277 -11.88 3.45 16.44
CA LEU A 277 -12.10 2.39 15.44
C LEU A 277 -10.84 2.21 14.58
N ASN A 278 -10.57 0.98 14.18
CA ASN A 278 -9.40 0.66 13.37
C ASN A 278 -9.69 0.83 11.87
N VAL A 279 -8.80 1.52 11.16
CA VAL A 279 -8.86 1.72 9.71
C VAL A 279 -7.46 1.55 9.12
N ALA A 280 -7.32 0.61 8.18
CA ALA A 280 -6.05 0.35 7.54
C ALA A 280 -5.53 1.56 6.76
N GLN A 281 -4.20 1.70 6.65
CA GLN A 281 -3.57 2.84 5.95
C GLN A 281 -4.11 3.06 4.53
N ARG A 282 -4.45 1.98 3.81
CA ARG A 282 -5.04 2.03 2.47
C ARG A 282 -6.30 2.89 2.40
N TYR A 283 -7.03 3.02 3.50
CA TYR A 283 -8.36 3.59 3.58
C TYR A 283 -8.42 4.86 4.44
N VAL A 284 -7.27 5.48 4.70
CA VAL A 284 -7.18 6.79 5.35
C VAL A 284 -6.51 7.76 4.37
N VAL A 285 -7.18 8.87 4.06
CA VAL A 285 -6.69 9.89 3.12
C VAL A 285 -6.86 11.29 3.69
N ALA A 286 -6.14 12.26 3.13
CA ALA A 286 -6.20 13.64 3.59
C ALA A 286 -7.61 14.24 3.43
N CYS A 287 -8.14 14.87 4.48
CA CYS A 287 -9.37 15.65 4.37
C CYS A 287 -9.05 17.02 3.78
N LYS A 288 -9.49 17.27 2.54
CA LYS A 288 -9.31 18.58 1.87
C LYS A 288 -10.39 19.60 2.26
N GLU A 289 -11.29 19.24 3.17
CA GLU A 289 -12.39 20.09 3.60
C GLU A 289 -12.04 20.74 4.95
N PRO A 290 -12.25 22.07 5.10
CA PRO A 290 -12.08 22.71 6.39
C PRO A 290 -13.04 22.11 7.43
N LYS A 291 -12.69 22.20 8.72
CA LYS A 291 -13.65 21.90 9.80
C LYS A 291 -14.91 22.74 9.58
N LYS A 292 -16.09 22.10 9.58
CA LYS A 292 -17.35 22.83 9.71
C LYS A 292 -17.26 23.58 11.04
N LYS A 293 -17.30 24.91 10.97
CA LYS A 293 -17.34 25.78 12.15
C LYS A 293 -18.70 25.66 12.83
#